data_AF-A0AAV1QKC7-F1
#
_entry.id   AF-A0AAV1QKC7-F1
#
_cell.length_a   1.000
_cell.length_b   1.000
_cell.length_c   1.000
_cell.angle_alpha   90.00
_cell.angle_beta   90.00
_cell.angle_gamma   90.00
#
_symmetry.space_group_name_H-M   'P 1'
#
loop_
_entity.id
_entity.type
_entity.pdbx_description
1 polymer ?
#
loop_
_entity_poly.entity_id
_entity_poly.type
_entity_poly.pdbx_seq_one_letter_code
_entity_poly.pdbx_strand_id
1 'polypeptide(L)'
;MGDALMAEFGPAASFLRKSDMERLEAQTRQFDIRKECFVPDAEVEYVKATISSRDGDKVTAETEFGKTVTVKECDVNPQNPPKFDKIEDMAMFTFLHEPAVLFNLKERYAAWMIYTYSGLFCVTVNPYKWLPVYNQEVVNAYRGKKRSEAPPHIFSISDNAYQYMLSDRENQSVLITGESGAGKTVNTKRVIQYFASIAAVGGKKDAAAEKKGTLEDQIIQCNPALEAFGNAKTIRNDNSSRFGKFIRIHFDNRGKLASADIETYLLEKSRVTYQLKAERDYHIFYQVLSQQKPELLEMLLITNNPYDYAFISQGETQVTSINDCDELVATDEAFDVLGFTQEEKNSIYKAVGAVMHYGNMKFKQKQREEQAEADSTEDADKVAYLLGLNSADLIKALCHPRVKVGNEWVTKGQSVDQVYYAISALSKSIYEKMFLWMVVRINQQLDTKQPRQYFIGVLDIAGFEIFDFNTFEQLCINFTNEKLQQFFNHHMFVLEQEEYKKEGIEWVFIDFGMDLQACIDLIEK
;
A
#
# COMPACT_ATOMS: atom_id res chain seq x y z
N MET A 1 -16.49 -20.33 -19.68
CA MET A 1 -16.05 -21.43 -18.78
C MET A 1 -17.29 -21.95 -18.06
N GLY A 2 -17.66 -23.22 -18.28
CA GLY A 2 -18.76 -23.87 -17.56
C GLY A 2 -18.25 -24.68 -16.36
N ASP A 3 -19.15 -25.27 -15.59
CA ASP A 3 -18.86 -25.93 -14.30
C ASP A 3 -17.71 -26.98 -14.37
N ALA A 4 -17.59 -27.71 -15.48
CA ALA A 4 -16.53 -28.71 -15.68
C ALA A 4 -15.10 -28.10 -15.69
N LEU A 5 -14.95 -26.90 -16.22
CA LEU A 5 -13.67 -26.18 -16.25
C LEU A 5 -13.38 -25.48 -14.91
N MET A 6 -14.42 -25.20 -14.12
CA MET A 6 -14.25 -24.65 -12.77
C MET A 6 -13.68 -25.67 -11.78
N ALA A 7 -13.75 -26.97 -12.07
CA ALA A 7 -13.18 -28.03 -11.24
C ALA A 7 -11.66 -27.90 -11.02
N GLU A 8 -10.93 -27.28 -11.95
CA GLU A 8 -9.49 -27.01 -11.82
C GLU A 8 -9.14 -26.08 -10.66
N PHE A 9 -10.10 -25.26 -10.20
CA PHE A 9 -9.93 -24.36 -9.06
C PHE A 9 -10.25 -25.01 -7.71
N GLY A 10 -10.66 -26.29 -7.71
CA GLY A 10 -10.92 -27.07 -6.50
C GLY A 10 -11.91 -26.37 -5.54
N PRO A 11 -11.60 -26.27 -4.24
CA PRO A 11 -12.49 -25.64 -3.26
C PRO A 11 -12.65 -24.12 -3.47
N ALA A 12 -11.81 -23.50 -4.30
CA ALA A 12 -11.90 -22.06 -4.59
C ALA A 12 -12.98 -21.74 -5.65
N ALA A 13 -13.46 -22.73 -6.41
CA ALA A 13 -14.38 -22.52 -7.53
C ALA A 13 -15.60 -21.68 -7.15
N SER A 14 -16.26 -22.00 -6.03
CA SER A 14 -17.46 -21.31 -5.54
C SER A 14 -17.23 -19.86 -5.09
N PHE A 15 -15.98 -19.49 -4.82
CA PHE A 15 -15.54 -18.13 -4.47
C PHE A 15 -15.07 -17.33 -5.68
N LEU A 16 -14.93 -17.95 -6.85
CA LEU A 16 -14.50 -17.30 -8.09
C LEU A 16 -15.66 -17.12 -9.07
N ARG A 17 -16.53 -18.13 -9.19
CA ARG A 17 -17.69 -18.13 -10.08
C ARG A 17 -18.81 -18.98 -9.51
N LYS A 18 -20.06 -18.53 -9.69
CA LYS A 18 -21.25 -19.32 -9.36
C LYS A 18 -21.51 -20.41 -10.40
N SER A 19 -22.23 -21.45 -9.98
CA SER A 19 -22.57 -22.56 -10.86
C SER A 19 -23.38 -22.09 -12.07
N ASP A 20 -23.28 -22.80 -13.18
CA ASP A 20 -24.05 -22.47 -14.38
C ASP A 20 -25.56 -22.49 -14.11
N MET A 21 -26.02 -23.35 -13.20
CA MET A 21 -27.41 -23.40 -12.74
C MET A 21 -27.84 -22.10 -12.03
N GLU A 22 -27.11 -21.67 -11.00
CA GLU A 22 -27.41 -20.43 -10.27
C GLU A 22 -27.37 -19.20 -11.19
N ARG A 23 -26.44 -19.18 -12.15
CA ARG A 23 -26.33 -18.10 -13.13
C ARG A 23 -27.54 -18.07 -14.06
N LEU A 24 -27.99 -19.23 -14.54
CA LEU A 24 -29.16 -19.31 -15.40
C LEU A 24 -30.43 -18.86 -14.66
N GLU A 25 -30.58 -19.26 -13.40
CA GLU A 25 -31.69 -18.83 -12.55
C GLU A 25 -31.69 -17.31 -12.34
N ALA A 26 -30.54 -16.71 -12.04
CA ALA A 26 -30.42 -15.27 -11.87
C ALA A 26 -30.73 -14.49 -13.16
N GLN A 27 -30.26 -14.99 -14.31
CA GLN A 27 -30.45 -14.34 -15.61
C GLN A 27 -31.89 -14.43 -16.14
N THR A 28 -32.67 -15.42 -15.67
CA THR A 28 -34.05 -15.66 -16.12
C THR A 28 -35.11 -15.01 -15.23
N ARG A 29 -34.72 -14.25 -14.20
CA ARG A 29 -35.66 -13.50 -13.35
C ARG A 29 -36.46 -12.49 -14.17
N GLN A 30 -37.73 -12.30 -13.83
CA GLN A 30 -38.57 -11.28 -14.47
C GLN A 30 -38.00 -9.88 -14.17
N PHE A 31 -37.98 -9.02 -15.19
CA PHE A 31 -37.42 -7.68 -15.10
C PHE A 31 -38.13 -6.73 -16.06
N ASP A 32 -38.61 -5.60 -15.54
CA ASP A 32 -39.21 -4.53 -16.33
C ASP A 32 -38.26 -3.33 -16.40
N ILE A 33 -37.59 -3.18 -17.54
CA ILE A 33 -36.60 -2.13 -17.78
C ILE A 33 -37.16 -0.70 -17.64
N ARG A 34 -38.49 -0.53 -17.74
CA ARG A 34 -39.12 0.80 -17.62
C ARG A 34 -39.45 1.16 -16.17
N LYS A 35 -39.51 0.17 -15.29
CA LYS A 35 -39.91 0.36 -13.89
C LYS A 35 -38.78 0.15 -12.91
N GLU A 36 -37.87 -0.79 -13.16
CA GLU A 36 -36.79 -1.11 -12.23
C GLU A 36 -35.69 -0.03 -12.27
N CYS A 37 -35.49 0.66 -11.15
CA CYS A 37 -34.53 1.74 -10.99
C CYS A 37 -33.79 1.67 -9.66
N PHE A 38 -32.77 2.52 -9.52
CA PHE A 38 -32.11 2.87 -8.28
C PHE A 38 -32.49 4.30 -7.92
N VAL A 39 -32.73 4.53 -6.63
CA VAL A 39 -33.01 5.85 -6.06
C VAL A 39 -32.05 6.11 -4.89
N PRO A 40 -31.66 7.37 -4.65
CA PRO A 40 -30.78 7.70 -3.53
C PRO A 40 -31.48 7.43 -2.20
N ASP A 41 -30.70 6.97 -1.23
CA ASP A 41 -31.15 6.72 0.14
C ASP A 41 -30.14 7.28 1.14
N ALA A 42 -30.64 7.90 2.21
CA ALA A 42 -29.80 8.60 3.18
C ALA A 42 -28.98 7.65 4.09
N GLU A 43 -29.36 6.37 4.20
CA GLU A 43 -28.68 5.39 5.05
C GLU A 43 -27.80 4.41 4.26
N VAL A 44 -28.27 3.97 3.08
CA VAL A 44 -27.58 2.95 2.27
C VAL A 44 -27.03 3.46 0.94
N GLU A 45 -26.94 4.79 0.77
CA GLU A 45 -26.53 5.53 -0.43
C GLU A 45 -27.49 5.38 -1.61
N TYR A 46 -27.78 4.15 -2.03
CA TYR A 46 -28.71 3.82 -3.10
C TYR A 46 -29.52 2.56 -2.75
N VAL A 47 -30.79 2.55 -3.17
CA VAL A 47 -31.70 1.41 -2.99
C VAL A 47 -32.38 1.03 -4.30
N LYS A 48 -32.65 -0.27 -4.49
CA LYS A 48 -33.48 -0.73 -5.61
C LYS A 48 -34.92 -0.29 -5.40
N ALA A 49 -35.56 0.15 -6.48
CA ALA A 49 -36.94 0.58 -6.45
C ALA A 49 -37.67 0.25 -7.76
N THR A 50 -38.99 0.18 -7.67
CA THR A 50 -39.90 0.00 -8.80
C THR A 50 -40.73 1.27 -8.97
N ILE A 51 -40.70 1.87 -10.16
CA ILE A 51 -41.45 3.10 -10.46
C ILE A 51 -42.95 2.82 -10.50
N SER A 52 -43.70 3.57 -9.69
CA SER A 52 -45.16 3.53 -9.62
C SER A 52 -45.81 4.58 -10.52
N SER A 53 -45.27 5.81 -10.53
CA SER A 53 -45.77 6.90 -11.37
C SER A 53 -44.68 7.92 -11.70
N ARG A 54 -44.89 8.66 -12.80
CA ARG A 54 -44.07 9.81 -13.21
C ARG A 54 -44.99 11.01 -13.39
N ASP A 55 -44.67 12.10 -12.71
CA ASP A 55 -45.41 13.38 -12.77
C ASP A 55 -44.41 14.52 -13.03
N GLY A 56 -44.19 14.83 -14.30
CA GLY A 56 -43.22 15.84 -14.73
C GLY A 56 -41.79 15.48 -14.29
N ASP A 57 -41.21 16.32 -13.43
CA ASP A 57 -39.85 16.16 -12.88
C ASP A 57 -39.80 15.27 -11.62
N LYS A 58 -40.94 14.70 -11.20
CA LYS A 58 -41.03 13.86 -10.00
C LYS A 58 -41.36 12.43 -10.37
N VAL A 59 -40.61 11.51 -9.76
CA VAL A 59 -40.83 10.06 -9.88
C VAL A 59 -41.20 9.50 -8.52
N THR A 60 -42.34 8.84 -8.45
CA THR A 60 -42.75 8.08 -7.26
C THR A 60 -42.36 6.62 -7.48
N ALA A 61 -41.50 6.10 -6.60
CA ALA A 61 -41.00 4.73 -6.65
C ALA A 61 -41.20 4.02 -5.32
N GLU A 62 -41.48 2.73 -5.38
CA GLU A 62 -41.55 1.83 -4.23
C GLU A 62 -40.20 1.14 -4.06
N THR A 63 -39.53 1.38 -2.94
CA THR A 63 -38.22 0.79 -2.62
C THR A 63 -38.33 -0.68 -2.25
N GLU A 64 -37.24 -1.44 -2.35
CA GLU A 64 -37.18 -2.87 -1.97
C GLU A 64 -37.54 -3.12 -0.48
N PHE A 65 -37.49 -2.09 0.36
CA PHE A 65 -37.89 -2.12 1.77
C PHE A 65 -39.39 -1.79 2.00
N GLY A 66 -40.18 -1.63 0.93
CA GLY A 66 -41.62 -1.34 1.01
C GLY A 66 -41.95 0.12 1.33
N LYS A 67 -40.97 1.03 1.26
CA LYS A 67 -41.18 2.48 1.45
C LYS A 67 -41.41 3.15 0.10
N THR A 68 -42.46 3.96 -0.01
CA THR A 68 -42.69 4.82 -1.18
C THR A 68 -41.92 6.12 -1.03
N VAL A 69 -41.09 6.45 -2.03
CA VAL A 69 -40.31 7.69 -2.09
C VAL A 69 -40.68 8.48 -3.33
N THR A 70 -40.59 9.80 -3.24
CA THR A 70 -40.74 10.70 -4.39
C THR A 70 -39.44 11.47 -4.55
N VAL A 71 -38.73 11.21 -5.65
CA VAL A 71 -37.43 11.80 -5.98
C VAL A 71 -37.52 12.55 -7.31
N LYS A 72 -36.50 13.34 -7.64
CA LYS A 72 -36.42 14.00 -8.95
C LYS A 72 -36.05 12.99 -10.02
N GLU A 73 -36.51 13.19 -11.25
CA GLU A 73 -36.17 12.30 -12.38
C GLU A 73 -34.65 12.22 -12.60
N CYS A 74 -33.90 13.31 -12.38
CA CYS A 74 -32.44 13.31 -12.51
C CYS A 74 -31.70 12.41 -11.51
N ASP A 75 -32.34 12.07 -10.39
CA ASP A 75 -31.77 11.24 -9.33
C ASP A 75 -32.13 9.75 -9.51
N VAL A 76 -32.98 9.44 -10.51
CA VAL A 76 -33.42 8.07 -10.81
C VAL A 76 -32.49 7.45 -11.83
N ASN A 77 -31.80 6.38 -11.44
CA ASN A 77 -30.89 5.64 -12.31
C ASN A 77 -31.53 4.31 -12.74
N PRO A 78 -31.51 3.90 -14.02
CA PRO A 78 -32.11 2.64 -14.45
C PRO A 78 -31.33 1.42 -13.91
N GLN A 79 -32.02 0.30 -13.63
CA GLN A 79 -31.31 -0.95 -13.31
C GLN A 79 -30.82 -1.65 -14.59
N ASN A 80 -29.65 -2.30 -14.51
CA ASN A 80 -29.19 -3.18 -15.58
C ASN A 80 -30.04 -4.47 -15.64
N PRO A 81 -30.31 -5.01 -16.84
CA PRO A 81 -31.03 -6.27 -16.99
C PRO A 81 -30.39 -7.43 -16.21
N PRO A 82 -31.16 -8.47 -15.80
CA PRO A 82 -30.65 -9.60 -15.04
C PRO A 82 -29.56 -10.41 -15.73
N LYS A 83 -29.44 -10.29 -17.05
CA LYS A 83 -28.31 -10.84 -17.82
C LYS A 83 -26.96 -10.43 -17.22
N PHE A 84 -26.88 -9.25 -16.60
CA PHE A 84 -25.69 -8.69 -16.00
C PHE A 84 -25.56 -8.97 -14.48
N ASP A 85 -26.34 -9.91 -13.93
CA ASP A 85 -26.22 -10.32 -12.53
C ASP A 85 -24.79 -10.81 -12.22
N LYS A 86 -24.16 -10.20 -11.21
CA LYS A 86 -22.81 -10.52 -10.74
C LYS A 86 -21.80 -10.61 -11.89
N ILE A 87 -21.89 -9.71 -12.87
CA ILE A 87 -21.03 -9.74 -14.04
C ILE A 87 -19.55 -9.65 -13.65
N GLU A 88 -18.72 -10.37 -14.41
CA GLU A 88 -17.29 -10.44 -14.18
C GLU A 88 -16.56 -9.16 -14.56
N ASP A 89 -17.06 -8.43 -15.56
CA ASP A 89 -16.52 -7.14 -16.00
C ASP A 89 -17.64 -6.09 -16.08
N MET A 90 -17.55 -5.07 -15.23
CA MET A 90 -18.55 -4.00 -15.13
C MET A 90 -18.53 -3.05 -16.33
N ALA A 91 -17.45 -3.02 -17.13
CA ALA A 91 -17.43 -2.24 -18.38
C ALA A 91 -18.44 -2.76 -19.41
N MET A 92 -18.98 -3.96 -19.22
CA MET A 92 -19.98 -4.58 -20.10
C MET A 92 -21.41 -4.15 -19.79
N PHE A 93 -21.66 -3.34 -18.75
CA PHE A 93 -23.00 -2.86 -18.44
C PHE A 93 -23.58 -2.00 -19.57
N THR A 94 -24.89 -2.09 -19.77
CA THR A 94 -25.60 -1.18 -20.67
C THR A 94 -25.77 0.20 -20.04
N PHE A 95 -26.14 0.24 -18.76
CA PHE A 95 -26.25 1.47 -17.99
C PHE A 95 -25.05 1.60 -17.07
N LEU A 96 -24.17 2.55 -17.36
CA LEU A 96 -22.95 2.82 -16.61
C LEU A 96 -23.16 4.04 -15.70
N HIS A 97 -23.36 3.78 -14.42
CA HIS A 97 -23.51 4.79 -13.36
C HIS A 97 -23.13 4.18 -12.01
N GLU A 98 -22.92 5.04 -11.02
CA GLU A 98 -22.44 4.67 -9.67
C GLU A 98 -23.27 3.53 -9.02
N PRO A 99 -24.62 3.57 -8.98
CA PRO A 99 -25.35 2.48 -8.33
C PRO A 99 -25.20 1.12 -9.01
N ALA A 100 -25.00 1.06 -10.34
CA ALA A 100 -24.80 -0.22 -11.02
C ALA A 100 -23.47 -0.88 -10.58
N VAL A 101 -22.41 -0.08 -10.48
CA VAL A 101 -21.10 -0.51 -9.99
C VAL A 101 -21.20 -0.97 -8.53
N LEU A 102 -21.80 -0.13 -7.67
CA LEU A 102 -21.97 -0.43 -6.25
C LEU A 102 -22.72 -1.75 -6.01
N PHE A 103 -23.88 -1.94 -6.66
CA PHE A 103 -24.69 -3.13 -6.45
C PHE A 103 -24.03 -4.40 -7.00
N ASN A 104 -23.32 -4.34 -8.13
CA ASN A 104 -22.61 -5.50 -8.64
C ASN A 104 -21.49 -5.94 -7.70
N LEU A 105 -20.69 -4.99 -7.20
CA LEU A 105 -19.67 -5.27 -6.19
C LEU A 105 -20.29 -5.83 -4.91
N LYS A 106 -21.38 -5.24 -4.43
CA LYS A 106 -22.12 -5.67 -3.23
C LYS A 106 -22.66 -7.09 -3.37
N GLU A 107 -23.28 -7.43 -4.50
CA GLU A 107 -23.86 -8.76 -4.74
C GLU A 107 -22.81 -9.84 -4.96
N ARG A 108 -21.70 -9.51 -5.63
CA ARG A 108 -20.54 -10.42 -5.76
C ARG A 108 -19.87 -10.65 -4.41
N TYR A 109 -19.67 -9.58 -3.64
CA TYR A 109 -19.09 -9.66 -2.30
C TYR A 109 -19.96 -10.45 -1.32
N ALA A 110 -21.28 -10.24 -1.34
CA ALA A 110 -22.23 -11.03 -0.55
C ALA A 110 -22.18 -12.53 -0.87
N ALA A 111 -21.72 -12.87 -2.08
CA ALA A 111 -21.51 -14.23 -2.54
C ALA A 111 -20.06 -14.73 -2.35
N TRP A 112 -19.23 -13.99 -1.62
CA TRP A 112 -17.79 -14.22 -1.37
C TRP A 112 -16.89 -14.21 -2.62
N MET A 113 -17.34 -13.57 -3.70
CA MET A 113 -16.53 -13.30 -4.89
C MET A 113 -15.90 -11.91 -4.77
N ILE A 114 -14.64 -11.86 -4.32
CA ILE A 114 -13.96 -10.61 -3.96
C ILE A 114 -13.35 -9.85 -5.14
N TYR A 115 -13.12 -10.53 -6.27
CA TYR A 115 -12.51 -9.96 -7.46
C TYR A 115 -13.57 -9.67 -8.52
N THR A 116 -13.52 -8.48 -9.11
CA THR A 116 -14.40 -8.05 -10.20
C THR A 116 -13.62 -7.16 -11.15
N TYR A 117 -13.74 -7.36 -12.45
CA TYR A 117 -13.14 -6.46 -13.43
C TYR A 117 -14.00 -5.20 -13.64
N SER A 118 -13.34 -4.12 -14.00
CA SER A 118 -13.96 -2.89 -14.47
C SER A 118 -13.09 -2.29 -15.57
N GLY A 119 -13.25 -2.78 -16.81
CA GLY A 119 -12.37 -2.40 -17.91
C GLY A 119 -10.94 -2.87 -17.62
N LEU A 120 -9.94 -1.99 -17.56
CA LEU A 120 -8.57 -2.41 -17.24
C LEU A 120 -8.36 -2.78 -15.76
N PHE A 121 -9.26 -2.35 -14.87
CA PHE A 121 -9.11 -2.57 -13.43
C PHE A 121 -9.49 -3.99 -13.00
N CYS A 122 -8.80 -4.49 -11.99
CA CYS A 122 -9.23 -5.62 -11.17
C CYS A 122 -9.58 -5.12 -9.77
N VAL A 123 -10.86 -4.82 -9.54
CA VAL A 123 -11.39 -4.37 -8.26
C VAL A 123 -11.35 -5.54 -7.27
N THR A 124 -10.83 -5.28 -6.08
CA THR A 124 -10.76 -6.26 -4.99
C THR A 124 -11.43 -5.68 -3.74
N VAL A 125 -12.37 -6.43 -3.15
CA VAL A 125 -13.02 -6.06 -1.88
C VAL A 125 -12.48 -6.95 -0.77
N ASN A 126 -11.90 -6.35 0.28
CA ASN A 126 -11.27 -7.10 1.37
C ASN A 126 -12.31 -7.98 2.11
N PRO A 127 -12.16 -9.32 2.13
CA PRO A 127 -13.13 -10.23 2.74
C PRO A 127 -13.12 -10.27 4.27
N TYR A 128 -12.07 -9.76 4.91
CA TYR A 128 -11.81 -9.96 6.35
C TYR A 128 -11.87 -11.44 6.80
N LYS A 129 -11.67 -12.37 5.85
CA LYS A 129 -11.71 -13.81 6.06
C LYS A 129 -10.69 -14.50 5.17
N TRP A 130 -10.22 -15.65 5.64
CA TRP A 130 -9.38 -16.53 4.85
C TRP A 130 -10.21 -17.26 3.79
N LEU A 131 -9.88 -17.05 2.52
CA LEU A 131 -10.50 -17.73 1.38
C LEU A 131 -9.47 -18.63 0.68
N PRO A 132 -9.87 -19.79 0.13
CA PRO A 132 -8.95 -20.73 -0.55
C PRO A 132 -8.49 -20.24 -1.95
N VAL A 133 -8.76 -18.98 -2.31
CA VAL A 133 -8.45 -18.39 -3.63
C VAL A 133 -6.95 -18.22 -3.90
N TYR A 134 -6.10 -18.39 -2.89
CA TYR A 134 -4.63 -18.34 -3.02
C TYR A 134 -3.96 -19.72 -3.00
N ASN A 135 -4.74 -20.81 -3.04
CA ASN A 135 -4.21 -22.16 -3.04
C ASN A 135 -3.38 -22.45 -4.31
N GLN A 136 -2.47 -23.41 -4.21
CA GLN A 136 -1.60 -23.80 -5.34
C GLN A 136 -2.39 -24.31 -6.56
N GLU A 137 -3.53 -24.96 -6.34
CA GLU A 137 -4.44 -25.40 -7.41
C GLU A 137 -4.93 -24.21 -8.25
N VAL A 138 -5.27 -23.10 -7.58
CA VAL A 138 -5.71 -21.86 -8.24
C VAL A 138 -4.57 -21.23 -9.01
N VAL A 139 -3.35 -21.20 -8.44
CA VAL A 139 -2.14 -20.71 -9.13
C VAL A 139 -1.93 -21.46 -10.45
N ASN A 140 -2.00 -22.79 -10.40
CA ASN A 140 -1.84 -23.65 -11.56
C ASN A 140 -2.97 -23.45 -12.58
N ALA A 141 -4.20 -23.27 -12.11
CA ALA A 141 -5.37 -23.07 -12.95
C ALA A 141 -5.36 -21.73 -13.70
N TYR A 142 -4.71 -20.67 -13.18
CA TYR A 142 -4.57 -19.39 -13.89
C TYR A 142 -3.38 -19.34 -14.85
N ARG A 143 -2.41 -20.24 -14.70
CA ARG A 143 -1.17 -20.22 -15.48
C ARG A 143 -1.46 -20.40 -16.97
N GLY A 144 -0.97 -19.49 -17.79
CA GLY A 144 -1.11 -19.60 -19.24
C GLY A 144 -2.50 -19.23 -19.78
N LYS A 145 -3.43 -18.78 -18.93
CA LYS A 145 -4.81 -18.47 -19.35
C LYS A 145 -4.97 -17.00 -19.69
N LYS A 146 -5.68 -16.73 -20.79
CA LYS A 146 -6.08 -15.36 -21.13
C LYS A 146 -7.13 -14.86 -20.15
N ARG A 147 -7.21 -13.53 -20.00
CA ARG A 147 -8.19 -12.88 -19.13
C ARG A 147 -9.64 -13.30 -19.39
N SER A 148 -10.03 -13.57 -20.63
CA SER A 148 -11.38 -14.01 -21.01
C SER A 148 -11.68 -15.48 -20.69
N GLU A 149 -10.63 -16.28 -20.45
CA GLU A 149 -10.74 -17.73 -20.27
C GLU A 149 -11.04 -18.08 -18.82
N ALA A 150 -10.59 -17.27 -17.85
CA ALA A 150 -10.72 -17.52 -16.43
C ALA A 150 -11.54 -16.41 -15.71
N PRO A 151 -12.14 -16.69 -14.54
CA PRO A 151 -12.86 -15.67 -13.78
C PRO A 151 -11.94 -14.54 -13.26
N PRO A 152 -12.51 -13.41 -12.80
CA PRO A 152 -11.71 -12.31 -12.28
C PRO A 152 -10.82 -12.73 -11.12
N HIS A 153 -9.53 -12.42 -11.24
CA HIS A 153 -8.55 -12.68 -10.19
C HIS A 153 -7.26 -11.88 -10.40
N ILE A 154 -6.54 -11.61 -9.32
CA ILE A 154 -5.24 -10.95 -9.35
C ILE A 154 -4.16 -11.78 -10.08
N PHE A 155 -4.27 -13.11 -10.03
CA PHE A 155 -3.39 -14.02 -10.76
C PHE A 155 -3.59 -13.94 -12.27
N SER A 156 -4.80 -13.65 -12.74
CA SER A 156 -5.01 -13.38 -14.17
C SER A 156 -4.25 -12.12 -14.59
N ILE A 157 -4.33 -11.01 -13.81
CA ILE A 157 -3.54 -9.79 -14.08
C ILE A 157 -2.03 -10.09 -14.08
N SER A 158 -1.56 -10.88 -13.11
CA SER A 158 -0.15 -11.24 -12.97
C SER A 158 0.33 -12.13 -14.14
N ASP A 159 -0.42 -13.16 -14.51
CA ASP A 159 -0.06 -14.06 -15.62
C ASP A 159 -0.09 -13.33 -16.96
N ASN A 160 -1.09 -12.49 -17.21
CA ASN A 160 -1.17 -11.69 -18.43
C ASN A 160 0.02 -10.71 -18.51
N ALA A 161 0.40 -10.03 -17.42
CA ALA A 161 1.61 -9.20 -17.39
C ALA A 161 2.87 -10.02 -17.71
N TYR A 162 3.00 -11.22 -17.15
CA TYR A 162 4.12 -12.11 -17.46
C TYR A 162 4.13 -12.57 -18.93
N GLN A 163 2.98 -12.90 -19.50
CA GLN A 163 2.85 -13.28 -20.91
C GLN A 163 3.17 -12.10 -21.84
N TYR A 164 2.66 -10.90 -21.58
CA TYR A 164 2.94 -9.69 -22.36
C TYR A 164 4.41 -9.32 -22.30
N MET A 165 5.04 -9.40 -21.12
CA MET A 165 6.49 -9.20 -21.00
C MET A 165 7.29 -10.13 -21.94
N LEU A 166 6.91 -11.41 -22.02
CA LEU A 166 7.62 -12.39 -22.86
C LEU A 166 7.31 -12.25 -24.36
N SER A 167 6.08 -11.89 -24.71
CA SER A 167 5.64 -11.78 -26.11
C SER A 167 6.03 -10.45 -26.72
N ASP A 168 5.74 -9.34 -26.04
CA ASP A 168 5.93 -7.98 -26.53
C ASP A 168 7.35 -7.46 -26.26
N ARG A 169 8.10 -8.13 -25.36
CA ARG A 169 9.48 -7.76 -24.98
C ARG A 169 9.57 -6.37 -24.36
N GLU A 170 8.60 -6.05 -23.51
CA GLU A 170 8.52 -4.80 -22.77
C GLU A 170 8.40 -5.04 -21.27
N ASN A 171 8.97 -4.13 -20.47
CA ASN A 171 8.78 -4.15 -19.02
C ASN A 171 7.31 -3.88 -18.68
N GLN A 172 6.83 -4.49 -17.61
CA GLN A 172 5.44 -4.36 -17.17
C GLN A 172 5.36 -3.75 -15.79
N SER A 173 4.19 -3.22 -15.44
CA SER A 173 3.92 -2.74 -14.08
C SER A 173 2.52 -3.11 -13.62
N VAL A 174 2.41 -3.55 -12.37
CA VAL A 174 1.14 -3.79 -11.68
C VAL A 174 1.01 -2.73 -10.57
N LEU A 175 0.06 -1.82 -10.75
CA LEU A 175 -0.24 -0.77 -9.76
C LEU A 175 -1.34 -1.27 -8.81
N ILE A 176 -1.03 -1.36 -7.52
CA ILE A 176 -1.98 -1.77 -6.48
C ILE A 176 -2.31 -0.55 -5.63
N THR A 177 -3.50 0.01 -5.87
CA THR A 177 -3.99 1.20 -5.17
C THR A 177 -5.16 0.86 -4.25
N GLY A 178 -5.48 1.78 -3.35
CA GLY A 178 -6.58 1.64 -2.40
C GLY A 178 -6.30 2.39 -1.11
N GLU A 179 -7.37 2.69 -0.37
CA GLU A 179 -7.24 3.29 0.95
C GLU A 179 -6.53 2.35 1.94
N SER A 180 -6.22 2.89 3.12
CA SER A 180 -5.74 2.08 4.22
C SER A 180 -6.79 1.02 4.61
N GLY A 181 -6.35 -0.21 4.88
CA GLY A 181 -7.25 -1.34 5.18
C GLY A 181 -7.81 -2.08 3.94
N ALA A 182 -7.60 -1.58 2.71
CA ALA A 182 -8.09 -2.23 1.49
C ALA A 182 -7.42 -3.59 1.16
N GLY A 183 -6.34 -3.95 1.86
CA GLY A 183 -5.61 -5.21 1.63
C GLY A 183 -4.53 -5.15 0.53
N LYS A 184 -4.01 -3.95 0.22
CA LYS A 184 -2.94 -3.74 -0.78
C LYS A 184 -1.74 -4.65 -0.55
N THR A 185 -1.11 -4.57 0.62
CA THR A 185 0.10 -5.32 0.99
C THR A 185 -0.09 -6.83 0.88
N VAL A 186 -1.30 -7.34 1.20
CA VAL A 186 -1.62 -8.76 1.04
C VAL A 186 -1.65 -9.14 -0.44
N ASN A 187 -2.32 -8.34 -1.26
CA ASN A 187 -2.33 -8.53 -2.72
C ASN A 187 -0.93 -8.44 -3.33
N THR A 188 -0.11 -7.46 -2.92
CA THR A 188 1.30 -7.33 -3.33
C THR A 188 2.07 -8.62 -3.02
N LYS A 189 1.96 -9.16 -1.79
CA LYS A 189 2.58 -10.42 -1.39
C LYS A 189 2.14 -11.59 -2.28
N ARG A 190 0.85 -11.67 -2.63
CA ARG A 190 0.31 -12.73 -3.50
C ARG A 190 0.77 -12.61 -4.96
N VAL A 191 0.89 -11.40 -5.49
CA VAL A 191 1.44 -11.15 -6.83
C VAL A 191 2.90 -11.59 -6.92
N ILE A 192 3.71 -11.23 -5.92
CA ILE A 192 5.12 -11.64 -5.84
C ILE A 192 5.23 -13.17 -5.77
N GLN A 193 4.44 -13.80 -4.90
CA GLN A 193 4.38 -15.27 -4.78
C GLN A 193 3.97 -15.94 -6.09
N TYR A 194 3.05 -15.33 -6.84
CA TYR A 194 2.63 -15.83 -8.14
C TYR A 194 3.81 -15.82 -9.13
N PHE A 195 4.48 -14.68 -9.30
CA PHE A 195 5.64 -14.56 -10.20
C PHE A 195 6.78 -15.52 -9.83
N ALA A 196 7.08 -15.63 -8.53
CA ALA A 196 8.02 -16.60 -8.01
C ALA A 196 7.63 -18.03 -8.43
N SER A 197 6.39 -18.45 -8.16
CA SER A 197 5.93 -19.81 -8.44
C SER A 197 5.96 -20.19 -9.92
N ILE A 198 5.59 -19.28 -10.84
CA ILE A 198 5.55 -19.58 -12.27
C ILE A 198 6.95 -19.57 -12.90
N ALA A 199 7.87 -18.77 -12.35
CA ALA A 199 9.24 -18.65 -12.82
C ALA A 199 10.17 -19.73 -12.24
N ALA A 200 9.81 -20.34 -11.10
CA ALA A 200 10.55 -21.41 -10.44
C ALA A 200 10.56 -22.74 -11.20
N VAL A 201 9.55 -22.97 -12.06
CA VAL A 201 9.32 -24.25 -12.74
C VAL A 201 10.41 -24.50 -13.80
N GLY A 202 11.49 -25.17 -13.37
CA GLY A 202 12.56 -25.63 -14.25
C GLY A 202 14.00 -25.43 -13.74
N GLY A 203 14.21 -25.06 -12.48
CA GLY A 203 15.53 -25.06 -11.82
C GLY A 203 15.68 -26.24 -10.87
N LYS A 204 16.85 -26.91 -10.86
CA LYS A 204 17.19 -27.82 -9.75
C LYS A 204 17.32 -26.97 -8.49
N LYS A 205 16.63 -27.34 -7.40
CA LYS A 205 16.90 -26.76 -6.08
C LYS A 205 18.33 -27.13 -5.69
N ASP A 206 19.24 -26.16 -5.64
CA ASP A 206 20.59 -26.38 -5.13
C ASP A 206 20.52 -26.63 -3.63
N ALA A 207 21.15 -27.71 -3.15
CA ALA A 207 21.17 -28.08 -1.72
C ALA A 207 21.83 -27.01 -0.82
N ALA A 208 22.56 -26.04 -1.39
CA ALA A 208 23.11 -24.89 -0.68
C ALA A 208 22.05 -23.78 -0.40
N ALA A 209 20.91 -23.80 -1.10
CA ALA A 209 19.83 -22.82 -0.93
C ALA A 209 18.95 -23.12 0.31
N GLU A 210 18.97 -24.34 0.87
CA GLU A 210 18.18 -24.69 2.05
C GLU A 210 18.57 -23.89 3.30
N LYS A 211 19.80 -23.36 3.39
CA LYS A 211 20.25 -22.54 4.53
C LYS A 211 20.09 -21.03 4.37
N LYS A 212 19.93 -20.51 3.15
CA LYS A 212 19.83 -19.06 2.87
C LYS A 212 18.44 -18.62 2.39
N GLY A 213 17.50 -19.55 2.26
CA GLY A 213 16.23 -19.32 1.57
C GLY A 213 16.42 -19.20 0.06
N THR A 214 15.35 -19.46 -0.70
CA THR A 214 15.32 -19.15 -2.13
C THR A 214 15.28 -17.63 -2.34
N LEU A 215 15.60 -17.13 -3.54
CA LEU A 215 15.42 -15.71 -3.88
C LEU A 215 13.96 -15.27 -3.65
N GLU A 216 13.02 -16.19 -3.86
CA GLU A 216 11.59 -16.00 -3.61
C GLU A 216 11.31 -15.77 -2.12
N ASP A 217 11.88 -16.62 -1.25
CA ASP A 217 11.79 -16.46 0.19
C ASP A 217 12.40 -15.12 0.61
N GLN A 218 13.56 -14.75 0.06
CA GLN A 218 14.22 -13.47 0.37
C GLN A 218 13.35 -12.27 0.03
N ILE A 219 12.70 -12.25 -1.15
CA ILE A 219 11.79 -11.15 -1.53
C ILE A 219 10.60 -11.07 -0.54
N ILE A 220 10.06 -12.21 -0.11
CA ILE A 220 8.94 -12.24 0.85
C ILE A 220 9.40 -11.77 2.24
N GLN A 221 10.59 -12.20 2.67
CA GLN A 221 11.20 -11.85 3.97
C GLN A 221 11.69 -10.40 4.04
N CYS A 222 11.75 -9.66 2.93
CA CYS A 222 11.94 -8.21 2.98
C CYS A 222 10.78 -7.49 3.70
N ASN A 223 9.57 -8.05 3.69
CA ASN A 223 8.40 -7.34 4.18
C ASN A 223 8.42 -7.13 5.71
N PRO A 224 8.65 -8.13 6.59
CA PRO A 224 8.73 -7.87 8.03
C PRO A 224 9.71 -6.75 8.38
N ALA A 225 10.92 -6.75 7.78
CA ALA A 225 11.91 -5.70 7.99
C ALA A 225 11.46 -4.32 7.50
N LEU A 226 10.80 -4.22 6.34
CA LEU A 226 10.31 -2.94 5.83
C LEU A 226 9.03 -2.47 6.54
N GLU A 227 8.15 -3.39 6.95
CA GLU A 227 6.92 -3.09 7.69
C GLU A 227 7.24 -2.60 9.10
N ALA A 228 8.21 -3.20 9.80
CA ALA A 228 8.62 -2.73 11.12
C ALA A 228 9.08 -1.25 11.12
N PHE A 229 9.77 -0.81 10.06
CA PHE A 229 10.37 0.53 9.97
C PHE A 229 9.61 1.50 9.07
N GLY A 230 8.56 1.03 8.39
CA GLY A 230 7.84 1.81 7.38
C GLY A 230 6.32 1.73 7.52
N ASN A 231 5.81 0.85 8.38
CA ASN A 231 4.39 0.79 8.70
C ASN A 231 4.11 1.27 10.13
N ALA A 232 2.91 1.81 10.31
CA ALA A 232 2.41 2.27 11.59
C ALA A 232 0.91 2.09 11.69
N LYS A 233 0.39 2.17 12.92
CA LYS A 233 -1.05 2.22 13.17
C LYS A 233 -1.59 3.63 12.91
N THR A 234 -2.60 3.68 12.06
CA THR A 234 -3.38 4.88 11.69
C THR A 234 -4.82 4.74 12.18
N ILE A 235 -5.63 5.79 12.03
CA ILE A 235 -7.05 5.75 12.42
C ILE A 235 -7.84 4.64 11.69
N ARG A 236 -7.51 4.36 10.42
CA ARG A 236 -8.26 3.43 9.56
C ARG A 236 -7.63 2.04 9.42
N ASN A 237 -6.39 1.86 9.86
CA ASN A 237 -5.63 0.62 9.64
C ASN A 237 -4.50 0.49 10.64
N ASP A 238 -4.43 -0.68 11.26
CA ASP A 238 -3.44 -1.03 12.28
C ASP A 238 -2.04 -1.25 11.70
N ASN A 239 -1.92 -1.62 10.42
CA ASN A 239 -0.64 -1.85 9.75
C ASN A 239 -0.58 -1.11 8.40
N SER A 240 -0.57 0.22 8.45
CA SER A 240 -0.57 1.09 7.27
C SER A 240 0.84 1.38 6.78
N SER A 241 1.16 1.11 5.51
CA SER A 241 2.42 1.52 4.90
C SER A 241 2.48 3.02 4.72
N ARG A 242 3.49 3.66 5.33
CA ARG A 242 3.73 5.12 5.31
C ARG A 242 4.94 5.48 4.42
N PHE A 243 5.14 4.66 3.39
CA PHE A 243 6.07 4.88 2.29
C PHE A 243 5.49 4.19 1.04
N GLY A 244 5.81 4.72 -0.14
CA GLY A 244 5.59 4.03 -1.41
C GLY A 244 6.70 3.01 -1.66
N LYS A 245 6.33 1.83 -2.17
CA LYS A 245 7.24 0.73 -2.46
C LYS A 245 7.06 0.28 -3.89
N PHE A 246 8.12 0.30 -4.67
CA PHE A 246 8.15 -0.24 -6.03
C PHE A 246 9.13 -1.40 -6.10
N ILE A 247 8.61 -2.61 -6.25
CA ILE A 247 9.41 -3.84 -6.30
C ILE A 247 9.58 -4.23 -7.76
N ARG A 248 10.80 -4.19 -8.28
CA ARG A 248 11.13 -4.70 -9.61
C ARG A 248 11.55 -6.15 -9.51
N ILE A 249 10.79 -7.03 -10.14
CA ILE A 249 11.12 -8.45 -10.28
C ILE A 249 11.75 -8.63 -11.66
N HIS A 250 13.03 -8.95 -11.72
CA HIS A 250 13.78 -9.08 -12.97
C HIS A 250 13.75 -10.51 -13.49
N PHE A 251 13.64 -10.62 -14.81
CA PHE A 251 13.59 -11.88 -15.54
C PHE A 251 14.71 -11.96 -16.59
N ASP A 252 15.22 -13.17 -16.81
CA ASP A 252 16.16 -13.49 -17.88
C ASP A 252 15.44 -13.62 -19.24
N ASN A 253 16.21 -13.81 -20.33
CA ASN A 253 15.67 -14.00 -21.68
C ASN A 253 14.73 -15.21 -21.85
N ARG A 254 14.69 -16.12 -20.87
CA ARG A 254 13.86 -17.32 -20.87
C ARG A 254 12.63 -17.18 -19.96
N GLY A 255 12.45 -16.01 -19.33
CA GLY A 255 11.38 -15.76 -18.37
C GLY A 255 11.64 -16.30 -16.96
N LYS A 256 12.87 -16.70 -16.64
CA LYS A 256 13.21 -17.15 -15.27
C LYS A 256 13.57 -15.98 -14.39
N LEU A 257 13.29 -16.11 -13.10
CA LEU A 257 13.62 -15.12 -12.08
C LEU A 257 15.15 -14.92 -12.03
N ALA A 258 15.59 -13.70 -12.30
CA ALA A 258 17.01 -13.32 -12.31
C ALA A 258 17.41 -12.64 -11.01
N SER A 259 16.70 -11.58 -10.61
CA SER A 259 16.99 -10.81 -9.39
C SER A 259 15.75 -10.00 -8.98
N ALA A 260 15.80 -9.31 -7.86
CA ALA A 260 14.81 -8.31 -7.50
C ALA A 260 15.48 -7.05 -6.94
N ASP A 261 14.78 -5.93 -6.99
CA ASP A 261 15.17 -4.75 -6.23
C ASP A 261 13.93 -3.96 -5.81
N ILE A 262 14.12 -3.10 -4.81
CA ILE A 262 13.10 -2.32 -4.16
C ILE A 262 13.50 -0.86 -4.22
N GLU A 263 12.64 -0.02 -4.78
CA GLU A 263 12.72 1.43 -4.63
C GLU A 263 11.66 1.89 -3.64
N THR A 264 12.03 2.82 -2.77
CA THR A 264 11.13 3.42 -1.79
C THR A 264 10.96 4.91 -2.03
N TYR A 265 9.76 5.41 -1.80
CA TYR A 265 9.39 6.80 -2.00
C TYR A 265 8.63 7.33 -0.80
N LEU A 266 8.77 8.63 -0.53
CA LEU A 266 7.89 9.38 0.38
C LEU A 266 7.66 8.72 1.75
N LEU A 267 8.73 8.29 2.43
CA LEU A 267 8.62 7.90 3.84
C LEU A 267 8.07 9.08 4.65
N GLU A 268 7.02 8.85 5.44
CA GLU A 268 6.38 9.85 6.29
C GLU A 268 7.28 10.21 7.48
N LYS A 269 8.24 11.11 7.25
CA LYS A 269 9.28 11.45 8.23
C LYS A 269 8.70 12.08 9.49
N SER A 270 7.63 12.87 9.38
CA SER A 270 7.00 13.55 10.51
C SER A 270 6.58 12.59 11.61
N ARG A 271 6.15 11.37 11.24
CA ARG A 271 5.71 10.32 12.15
C ARG A 271 6.73 9.95 13.23
N VAL A 272 8.02 9.99 12.89
CA VAL A 272 9.16 9.70 13.81
C VAL A 272 9.20 10.64 15.02
N THR A 273 8.56 11.81 14.91
CA THR A 273 8.60 12.86 15.95
C THR A 273 7.22 13.28 16.42
N TYR A 274 6.15 12.79 15.77
CA TYR A 274 4.80 13.26 15.98
C TYR A 274 3.76 12.18 15.67
N GLN A 275 2.74 12.07 16.52
CA GLN A 275 1.58 11.21 16.28
C GLN A 275 0.28 11.95 16.63
N LEU A 276 -0.78 11.61 15.91
CA LEU A 276 -2.14 11.95 16.35
C LEU A 276 -2.55 11.05 17.52
N LYS A 277 -3.54 11.51 18.31
CA LYS A 277 -3.99 10.82 19.54
C LYS A 277 -4.41 9.36 19.34
N ALA A 278 -5.00 9.04 18.19
CA ALA A 278 -5.47 7.71 17.82
C ALA A 278 -4.51 7.01 16.84
N GLU A 279 -3.26 7.46 16.74
CA GLU A 279 -2.23 6.86 15.90
C GLU A 279 -1.02 6.45 16.72
N ARG A 280 -0.15 5.67 16.09
CA ARG A 280 1.10 5.19 16.65
C ARG A 280 2.27 5.65 15.77
N ASP A 281 3.47 5.66 16.32
CA ASP A 281 4.71 5.74 15.54
C ASP A 281 4.97 4.39 14.82
N TYR A 282 6.09 4.26 14.11
CA TYR A 282 6.48 3.03 13.44
C TYR A 282 6.63 1.85 14.40
N HIS A 283 6.24 0.66 13.95
CA HIS A 283 6.13 -0.54 14.79
C HIS A 283 7.44 -0.90 15.51
N ILE A 284 8.58 -0.67 14.86
CA ILE A 284 9.90 -1.01 15.41
C ILE A 284 10.14 -0.43 16.80
N PHE A 285 9.67 0.78 17.10
CA PHE A 285 9.87 1.41 18.41
C PHE A 285 9.23 0.61 19.54
N TYR A 286 8.13 -0.08 19.26
CA TYR A 286 7.40 -0.83 20.25
C TYR A 286 7.75 -2.31 20.24
N GLN A 287 8.13 -2.84 19.08
CA GLN A 287 8.79 -4.13 18.97
C GLN A 287 10.03 -4.18 19.88
N VAL A 288 10.92 -3.19 19.85
CA VAL A 288 12.11 -3.17 20.74
C VAL A 288 11.75 -3.03 22.23
N LEU A 289 10.60 -2.42 22.55
CA LEU A 289 10.11 -2.27 23.93
C LEU A 289 9.38 -3.52 24.45
N SER A 290 9.08 -4.50 23.58
CA SER A 290 8.28 -5.68 23.89
C SER A 290 8.90 -6.64 24.91
N GLN A 291 10.19 -6.48 25.22
CA GLN A 291 11.00 -7.36 26.08
C GLN A 291 11.21 -8.78 25.54
N GLN A 292 10.80 -9.07 24.31
CA GLN A 292 11.04 -10.39 23.71
C GLN A 292 12.54 -10.69 23.55
N LYS A 293 13.35 -9.64 23.35
CA LYS A 293 14.83 -9.69 23.36
C LYS A 293 15.36 -8.69 24.40
N PRO A 294 15.42 -9.06 25.70
CA PRO A 294 15.78 -8.14 26.78
C PRO A 294 17.15 -7.48 26.61
N GLU A 295 18.08 -8.14 25.94
CA GLU A 295 19.41 -7.60 25.60
C GLU A 295 19.35 -6.31 24.77
N LEU A 296 18.26 -6.11 24.01
CA LEU A 296 18.06 -4.86 23.27
C LEU A 296 17.83 -3.69 24.22
N LEU A 297 17.09 -3.86 25.32
CA LEU A 297 16.85 -2.76 26.27
C LEU A 297 18.17 -2.26 26.88
N GLU A 298 19.03 -3.20 27.29
CA GLU A 298 20.35 -2.89 27.84
C GLU A 298 21.26 -2.24 26.78
N MET A 299 21.31 -2.79 25.57
CA MET A 299 22.13 -2.24 24.47
C MET A 299 21.72 -0.82 24.08
N LEU A 300 20.41 -0.54 24.11
CA LEU A 300 19.82 0.73 23.70
C LEU A 300 19.69 1.74 24.85
N LEU A 301 20.01 1.33 26.08
CA LEU A 301 19.87 2.14 27.28
C LEU A 301 18.42 2.64 27.48
N ILE A 302 17.44 1.79 27.14
CA ILE A 302 16.02 2.12 27.22
C ILE A 302 15.29 1.29 28.29
N THR A 303 14.17 1.82 28.79
CA THR A 303 13.21 1.09 29.62
C THR A 303 12.19 0.39 28.71
N ASN A 304 11.28 -0.39 29.27
CA ASN A 304 10.15 -0.96 28.53
C ASN A 304 8.90 -0.06 28.51
N ASN A 305 8.96 1.12 29.14
CA ASN A 305 7.82 2.01 29.24
C ASN A 305 7.84 3.01 28.07
N PRO A 306 6.92 2.93 27.10
CA PRO A 306 6.90 3.84 25.95
C PRO A 306 6.71 5.31 26.36
N TYR A 307 6.04 5.58 27.48
CA TYR A 307 5.81 6.93 27.99
C TYR A 307 7.06 7.63 28.52
N ASP A 308 8.17 6.91 28.65
CA ASP A 308 9.46 7.50 28.97
C ASP A 308 10.04 8.25 27.75
N TYR A 309 9.46 8.11 26.55
CA TYR A 309 9.99 8.63 25.29
C TYR A 309 8.98 9.51 24.55
N ALA A 310 9.19 10.83 24.61
CA ALA A 310 8.22 11.81 24.13
C ALA A 310 7.90 11.69 22.63
N PHE A 311 8.84 11.20 21.81
CA PHE A 311 8.63 11.05 20.37
C PHE A 311 7.69 9.92 19.99
N ILE A 312 7.50 8.88 20.82
CA ILE A 312 6.73 7.68 20.43
C ILE A 312 5.46 7.48 21.26
N SER A 313 5.14 8.42 22.15
CA SER A 313 4.07 8.28 23.15
C SER A 313 3.05 9.42 23.13
N GLN A 314 2.92 10.14 22.01
CA GLN A 314 1.95 11.24 21.87
C GLN A 314 0.54 10.72 21.55
N GLY A 315 0.47 9.57 20.90
CA GLY A 315 -0.76 8.84 20.56
C GLY A 315 -0.90 7.54 21.33
N GLU A 316 -1.35 6.49 20.64
CA GLU A 316 -1.49 5.16 21.20
C GLU A 316 -0.14 4.44 21.25
N THR A 317 0.04 3.59 22.26
CA THR A 317 1.27 2.81 22.46
C THR A 317 1.08 1.32 22.31
N GLN A 318 -0.16 0.84 22.20
CA GLN A 318 -0.52 -0.57 22.03
C GLN A 318 -1.65 -0.69 20.99
N VAL A 319 -1.67 -1.81 20.27
CA VAL A 319 -2.68 -2.11 19.24
C VAL A 319 -3.21 -3.51 19.49
N THR A 320 -4.53 -3.68 19.59
CA THR A 320 -5.14 -4.97 20.00
C THR A 320 -4.94 -6.10 19.00
N SER A 321 -4.75 -5.78 17.71
CA SER A 321 -4.59 -6.73 16.63
C SER A 321 -3.13 -7.16 16.38
N ILE A 322 -2.15 -6.50 17.02
CA ILE A 322 -0.73 -6.71 16.78
C ILE A 322 -0.04 -7.19 18.06
N ASN A 323 0.75 -8.25 17.95
CA ASN A 323 1.62 -8.71 19.03
C ASN A 323 3.06 -8.28 18.73
N ASP A 324 3.50 -7.16 19.34
CA ASP A 324 4.84 -6.60 19.13
C ASP A 324 5.98 -7.58 19.48
N CYS A 325 5.73 -8.55 20.38
CA CYS A 325 6.71 -9.59 20.72
C CYS A 325 6.96 -10.52 19.53
N ASP A 326 5.90 -11.05 18.92
CA ASP A 326 5.99 -11.98 17.79
C ASP A 326 6.57 -11.25 16.56
N GLU A 327 6.17 -10.00 16.35
CA GLU A 327 6.67 -9.17 15.26
C GLU A 327 8.16 -8.82 15.42
N LEU A 328 8.67 -8.65 16.65
CA LEU A 328 10.11 -8.45 16.86
C LEU A 328 10.92 -9.69 16.44
N VAL A 329 10.41 -10.90 16.74
CA VAL A 329 11.06 -12.15 16.30
C VAL A 329 11.09 -12.22 14.78
N ALA A 330 9.95 -11.99 14.13
CA ALA A 330 9.85 -12.00 12.67
C ALA A 330 10.79 -10.96 12.02
N THR A 331 10.93 -9.78 12.64
CA THR A 331 11.82 -8.71 12.15
C THR A 331 13.29 -9.07 12.30
N ASP A 332 13.72 -9.63 13.44
CA ASP A 332 15.11 -10.04 13.65
C ASP A 332 15.50 -11.25 12.77
N GLU A 333 14.60 -12.23 12.62
CA GLU A 333 14.79 -13.36 11.70
C GLU A 333 14.85 -12.89 10.24
N ALA A 334 14.03 -11.92 9.85
CA ALA A 334 14.09 -11.33 8.52
C ALA A 334 15.46 -10.70 8.25
N PHE A 335 16.05 -9.97 9.20
CA PHE A 335 17.40 -9.44 9.04
C PHE A 335 18.46 -10.53 8.81
N ASP A 336 18.34 -11.67 9.51
CA ASP A 336 19.25 -12.80 9.33
C ASP A 336 19.12 -13.44 7.94
N VAL A 337 17.90 -13.64 7.45
CA VAL A 337 17.64 -14.18 6.10
C VAL A 337 18.13 -13.22 5.01
N LEU A 338 17.98 -11.91 5.24
CA LEU A 338 18.44 -10.85 4.34
C LEU A 338 19.96 -10.63 4.42
N GLY A 339 20.67 -11.40 5.24
CA GLY A 339 22.14 -11.40 5.29
C GLY A 339 22.74 -10.19 5.99
N PHE A 340 22.00 -9.54 6.89
CA PHE A 340 22.56 -8.51 7.76
C PHE A 340 23.47 -9.18 8.79
N THR A 341 24.64 -8.58 9.00
CA THR A 341 25.55 -9.01 10.07
C THR A 341 25.00 -8.57 11.43
N GLN A 342 25.43 -9.24 12.51
CA GLN A 342 25.01 -8.84 13.85
C GLN A 342 25.42 -7.39 14.19
N GLU A 343 26.56 -6.91 13.68
CA GLU A 343 27.00 -5.53 13.86
C GLU A 343 26.07 -4.54 13.15
N GLU A 344 25.63 -4.87 11.94
CA GLU A 344 24.66 -4.09 11.18
C GLU A 344 23.30 -4.05 11.89
N LYS A 345 22.78 -5.20 12.34
CA LYS A 345 21.54 -5.27 13.13
C LYS A 345 21.63 -4.41 14.39
N ASN A 346 22.73 -4.55 15.14
CA ASN A 346 22.98 -3.76 16.34
C ASN A 346 23.03 -2.26 16.02
N SER A 347 23.61 -1.86 14.89
CA SER A 347 23.69 -0.46 14.47
C SER A 347 22.31 0.12 14.12
N ILE A 348 21.46 -0.67 13.46
CA ILE A 348 20.07 -0.30 13.18
C ILE A 348 19.32 -0.07 14.50
N TYR A 349 19.37 -1.05 15.41
CA TYR A 349 18.72 -0.91 16.72
C TYR A 349 19.24 0.30 17.50
N LYS A 350 20.57 0.52 17.53
CA LYS A 350 21.17 1.70 18.19
C LYS A 350 20.68 3.02 17.62
N ALA A 351 20.48 3.11 16.30
CA ALA A 351 19.91 4.30 15.68
C ALA A 351 18.44 4.53 16.11
N VAL A 352 17.64 3.46 16.23
CA VAL A 352 16.27 3.53 16.78
C VAL A 352 16.28 4.03 18.23
N GLY A 353 17.12 3.45 19.09
CA GLY A 353 17.27 3.91 20.48
C GLY A 353 17.75 5.36 20.59
N ALA A 354 18.68 5.78 19.73
CA ALA A 354 19.17 7.16 19.70
C ALA A 354 18.07 8.16 19.32
N VAL A 355 17.19 7.80 18.37
CA VAL A 355 16.02 8.63 18.02
C VAL A 355 15.07 8.80 19.21
N MET A 356 14.85 7.74 19.99
CA MET A 356 14.01 7.81 21.20
C MET A 356 14.63 8.75 22.25
N HIS A 357 15.93 8.65 22.51
CA HIS A 357 16.63 9.51 23.47
C HIS A 357 16.74 10.97 22.99
N TYR A 358 16.86 11.21 21.68
CA TYR A 358 16.83 12.58 21.12
C TYR A 358 15.54 13.31 21.53
N GLY A 359 14.40 12.64 21.51
CA GLY A 359 13.12 13.21 21.92
C GLY A 359 13.04 13.62 23.40
N ASN A 360 13.94 13.11 24.23
CA ASN A 360 13.99 13.39 25.67
C ASN A 360 15.03 14.44 26.07
N MET A 361 15.94 14.84 25.17
CA MET A 361 16.94 15.86 25.48
C MET A 361 16.26 17.17 25.87
N LYS A 362 16.62 17.74 27.03
CA LYS A 362 16.02 18.97 27.57
C LYS A 362 16.97 20.15 27.49
N PHE A 363 16.44 21.27 27.03
CA PHE A 363 17.14 22.55 26.92
C PHE A 363 16.36 23.64 27.63
N LYS A 364 17.09 24.61 28.17
CA LYS A 364 16.55 25.79 28.81
C LYS A 364 17.20 27.05 28.25
N GLN A 365 16.53 28.18 28.46
CA GLN A 365 17.08 29.47 28.09
C GLN A 365 18.14 29.88 29.12
N LYS A 366 19.31 30.29 28.64
CA LYS A 366 20.39 30.79 29.48
C LYS A 366 19.98 32.10 30.16
N GLN A 367 20.34 32.28 31.42
CA GLN A 367 19.94 33.46 32.18
C GLN A 367 20.42 34.76 31.51
N ARG A 368 19.46 35.65 31.20
CA ARG A 368 19.69 36.97 30.56
C ARG A 368 20.18 36.93 29.11
N GLU A 369 20.12 35.78 28.44
CA GLU A 369 20.42 35.62 27.02
C GLU A 369 19.25 34.91 26.31
N GLU A 370 19.09 35.08 24.99
CA GLU A 370 18.11 34.32 24.21
C GLU A 370 18.62 32.92 23.79
N GLN A 371 19.86 32.59 24.17
CA GLN A 371 20.53 31.36 23.76
C GLN A 371 20.07 30.15 24.61
N ALA A 372 20.02 28.99 23.97
CA ALA A 372 19.76 27.71 24.61
C ALA A 372 21.02 27.16 25.31
N GLU A 373 20.82 26.54 26.46
CA GLU A 373 21.79 25.68 27.14
C GLU A 373 21.14 24.35 27.52
N ALA A 374 21.93 23.28 27.63
CA ALA A 374 21.43 21.99 28.07
C ALA A 374 20.92 22.07 29.52
N ASP A 375 19.70 21.58 29.76
CA ASP A 375 19.14 21.50 31.12
C ASP A 375 19.60 20.23 31.84
N SER A 376 19.75 19.13 31.08
CA SER A 376 20.35 17.87 31.50
C SER A 376 21.22 17.32 30.38
N THR A 377 22.29 16.60 30.72
CA THR A 377 23.15 15.90 29.76
C THR A 377 22.85 14.41 29.66
N GLU A 378 21.97 13.85 30.50
CA GLU A 378 21.77 12.40 30.60
C GLU A 378 21.38 11.78 29.25
N ASP A 379 20.34 12.28 28.60
CA ASP A 379 19.90 11.75 27.31
C ASP A 379 20.88 12.09 26.18
N ALA A 380 21.59 13.23 26.29
CA ALA A 380 22.66 13.59 25.36
C ALA A 380 23.83 12.59 25.42
N ASP A 381 24.19 12.13 26.62
CA ASP A 381 25.23 11.14 26.86
C ASP A 381 24.82 9.78 26.27
N LYS A 382 23.55 9.38 26.43
CA LYS A 382 23.00 8.15 25.82
C LYS A 382 23.02 8.22 24.29
N VAL A 383 22.53 9.31 23.71
CA VAL A 383 22.57 9.53 22.24
C VAL A 383 24.00 9.49 21.73
N ALA A 384 24.92 10.19 22.40
CA ALA A 384 26.32 10.24 22.02
C ALA A 384 26.97 8.84 22.07
N TYR A 385 26.70 8.07 23.12
CA TYR A 385 27.19 6.69 23.23
C TYR A 385 26.67 5.78 22.11
N LEU A 386 25.37 5.82 21.82
CA LEU A 386 24.74 4.97 20.79
C LEU A 386 25.23 5.28 19.38
N LEU A 387 25.48 6.56 19.08
CA LEU A 387 25.94 7.04 17.78
C LEU A 387 27.48 7.11 17.66
N GLY A 388 28.23 6.81 18.73
CA GLY A 388 29.69 6.90 18.73
C GLY A 388 30.23 8.33 18.64
N LEU A 389 29.52 9.30 19.24
CA LEU A 389 29.84 10.72 19.26
C LEU A 389 30.36 11.16 20.63
N ASN A 390 30.90 12.38 20.70
CA ASN A 390 31.18 13.05 21.96
C ASN A 390 29.97 13.90 22.40
N SER A 391 29.51 13.71 23.64
CA SER A 391 28.33 14.40 24.19
C SER A 391 28.48 15.92 24.25
N ALA A 392 29.64 16.42 24.69
CA ALA A 392 29.90 17.85 24.77
C ALA A 392 29.92 18.51 23.38
N ASP A 393 30.51 17.83 22.39
CA ASP A 393 30.52 18.32 21.01
C ASP A 393 29.12 18.29 20.39
N LEU A 394 28.31 17.27 20.68
CA LEU A 394 26.91 17.19 20.23
C LEU A 394 26.09 18.36 20.77
N ILE A 395 26.11 18.60 22.09
CA ILE A 395 25.39 19.70 22.73
C ILE A 395 25.87 21.05 22.16
N LYS A 396 27.19 21.22 22.03
CA LYS A 396 27.77 22.43 21.46
C LYS A 396 27.33 22.65 20.01
N ALA A 397 27.29 21.61 19.18
CA ALA A 397 26.86 21.70 17.79
C ALA A 397 25.37 22.06 17.67
N LEU A 398 24.54 21.59 18.61
CA LEU A 398 23.11 21.93 18.68
C LEU A 398 22.89 23.37 19.13
N CYS A 399 23.47 23.81 20.24
CA CYS A 399 23.26 25.17 20.77
C CYS A 399 24.03 26.24 19.98
N HIS A 400 25.19 25.88 19.42
CA HIS A 400 26.12 26.80 18.77
C HIS A 400 26.63 26.26 17.42
N PRO A 401 25.74 26.00 16.44
CA PRO A 401 26.14 25.53 15.12
C PRO A 401 27.08 26.52 14.42
N ARG A 402 28.04 25.97 13.67
CA ARG A 402 28.93 26.75 12.81
C ARG A 402 28.33 26.81 11.41
N VAL A 403 28.11 28.03 10.90
CA VAL A 403 27.58 28.27 9.57
C VAL A 403 28.69 28.88 8.71
N LYS A 404 28.84 28.38 7.47
CA LYS A 404 29.80 28.93 6.53
C LYS A 404 29.18 30.15 5.83
N VAL A 405 29.76 31.32 6.06
CA VAL A 405 29.34 32.58 5.44
C VAL A 405 30.49 33.09 4.58
N GLY A 406 30.37 32.94 3.27
CA GLY A 406 31.48 33.16 2.35
C GLY A 406 32.61 32.14 2.57
N ASN A 407 33.81 32.63 2.91
CA ASN A 407 34.98 31.79 3.18
C ASN A 407 35.22 31.50 4.67
N GLU A 408 34.43 32.10 5.57
CA GLU A 408 34.63 31.98 7.02
C GLU A 408 33.53 31.15 7.69
N TRP A 409 33.86 30.56 8.84
CA TRP A 409 32.92 29.83 9.69
C TRP A 409 32.54 30.69 10.89
N VAL A 410 31.26 31.04 10.98
CA VAL A 410 30.73 31.85 12.07
C VAL A 410 29.91 30.97 12.99
N THR A 411 30.16 31.04 14.30
CA THR A 411 29.36 30.36 15.31
C THR A 411 28.08 31.15 15.55
N LYS A 412 26.93 30.52 15.38
CA LYS A 412 25.60 31.12 15.60
C LYS A 412 24.98 30.50 16.85
N GLY A 413 24.50 31.32 17.79
CA GLY A 413 23.67 30.82 18.90
C GLY A 413 22.25 30.51 18.45
N GLN A 414 21.65 29.46 19.02
CA GLN A 414 20.25 29.08 18.80
C GLN A 414 19.38 29.35 20.03
N SER A 415 18.09 29.66 19.80
CA SER A 415 17.08 29.65 20.85
C SER A 415 16.66 28.21 21.20
N VAL A 416 15.95 28.04 22.32
CA VAL A 416 15.48 26.72 22.77
C VAL A 416 14.60 26.04 21.71
N ASP A 417 13.65 26.77 21.13
CA ASP A 417 12.78 26.24 20.08
C ASP A 417 13.55 25.84 18.82
N GLN A 418 14.60 26.59 18.47
CA GLN A 418 15.47 26.26 17.32
C GLN A 418 16.24 24.97 17.57
N VAL A 419 16.71 24.73 18.79
CA VAL A 419 17.39 23.49 19.17
C VAL A 419 16.43 22.30 19.10
N TYR A 420 15.21 22.42 19.64
CA TYR A 420 14.21 21.35 19.53
C TYR A 420 13.81 21.05 18.09
N TYR A 421 13.69 22.08 17.25
CA TYR A 421 13.47 21.91 15.82
C TYR A 421 14.65 21.17 15.15
N ALA A 422 15.89 21.52 15.50
CA ALA A 422 17.08 20.85 14.98
C ALA A 422 17.16 19.38 15.41
N ILE A 423 16.84 19.06 16.67
CA ILE A 423 16.77 17.69 17.19
C ILE A 423 15.73 16.86 16.44
N SER A 424 14.55 17.44 16.23
CA SER A 424 13.48 16.79 15.46
C SER A 424 13.92 16.55 14.01
N ALA A 425 14.58 17.52 13.39
CA ALA A 425 15.09 17.38 12.02
C ALA A 425 16.20 16.32 11.92
N LEU A 426 17.12 16.26 12.89
CA LEU A 426 18.18 15.25 12.95
C LEU A 426 17.59 13.85 13.15
N SER A 427 16.63 13.70 14.05
CA SER A 427 15.96 12.41 14.33
C SER A 427 15.28 11.87 13.08
N LYS A 428 14.52 12.73 12.38
CA LYS A 428 13.92 12.41 11.08
C LYS A 428 14.96 12.02 10.03
N SER A 429 16.07 12.75 9.96
CA SER A 429 17.15 12.48 8.99
C SER A 429 17.88 11.17 9.29
N ILE A 430 18.16 10.86 10.56
CA ILE A 430 18.81 9.60 10.97
C ILE A 430 17.91 8.43 10.60
N TYR A 431 16.62 8.52 10.96
CA TYR A 431 15.65 7.47 10.66
C TYR A 431 15.47 7.25 9.15
N GLU A 432 15.31 8.33 8.37
CA GLU A 432 15.22 8.24 6.91
C GLU A 432 16.46 7.60 6.30
N LYS A 433 17.66 8.06 6.68
CA LYS A 433 18.91 7.55 6.11
C LYS A 433 19.15 6.09 6.49
N MET A 434 18.79 5.70 7.72
CA MET A 434 18.80 4.31 8.16
C MET A 434 17.84 3.46 7.31
N PHE A 435 16.59 3.89 7.13
CA PHE A 435 15.60 3.19 6.32
C PHE A 435 16.05 3.03 4.86
N LEU A 436 16.55 4.11 4.24
CA LEU A 436 17.08 4.06 2.87
C LEU A 436 18.31 3.14 2.77
N TRP A 437 19.19 3.15 3.77
CA TRP A 437 20.33 2.25 3.82
C TRP A 437 19.92 0.78 3.96
N MET A 438 18.89 0.49 4.78
CA MET A 438 18.32 -0.86 4.86
C MET A 438 17.85 -1.34 3.50
N VAL A 439 17.13 -0.50 2.74
CA VAL A 439 16.69 -0.80 1.37
C VAL A 439 17.88 -1.08 0.45
N VAL A 440 18.96 -0.28 0.53
CA VAL A 440 20.17 -0.52 -0.26
C VAL A 440 20.82 -1.87 0.10
N ARG A 441 20.91 -2.22 1.39
CA ARG A 441 21.46 -3.52 1.83
C ARG A 441 20.58 -4.69 1.39
N ILE A 442 19.27 -4.55 1.49
CA ILE A 442 18.30 -5.53 0.97
C ILE A 442 18.52 -5.73 -0.54
N ASN A 443 18.63 -4.66 -1.32
CA ASN A 443 18.84 -4.74 -2.76
C ASN A 443 20.17 -5.42 -3.12
N GLN A 444 21.23 -5.20 -2.34
CA GLN A 444 22.50 -5.91 -2.53
C GLN A 444 22.37 -7.42 -2.32
N GLN A 445 21.48 -7.85 -1.42
CA GLN A 445 21.21 -9.27 -1.17
C GLN A 445 20.32 -9.89 -2.26
N LEU A 446 19.32 -9.14 -2.75
CA LEU A 446 18.43 -9.56 -3.83
C LEU A 446 19.10 -9.55 -5.22
N ASP A 447 20.26 -8.89 -5.33
CA ASP A 447 21.06 -8.88 -6.54
C ASP A 447 21.69 -10.25 -6.81
N THR A 448 21.65 -10.68 -8.06
CA THR A 448 22.32 -11.90 -8.52
C THR A 448 23.14 -11.60 -9.76
N LYS A 449 24.12 -12.47 -10.04
CA LYS A 449 24.96 -12.37 -11.24
C LYS A 449 24.24 -12.80 -12.52
N GLN A 450 22.95 -13.13 -12.45
CA GLN A 450 22.19 -13.54 -13.64
C GLN A 450 21.91 -12.33 -14.54
N PRO A 451 21.93 -12.50 -15.87
CA PRO A 451 21.59 -11.42 -16.79
C PRO A 451 20.12 -11.01 -16.62
N ARG A 452 19.87 -9.71 -16.55
CA ARG A 452 18.54 -9.10 -16.46
C ARG A 452 18.15 -8.57 -17.83
N GLN A 453 16.97 -8.95 -18.33
CA GLN A 453 16.48 -8.47 -19.63
C GLN A 453 15.24 -7.60 -19.47
N TYR A 454 14.24 -8.11 -18.75
CA TYR A 454 12.97 -7.41 -18.50
C TYR A 454 12.62 -7.46 -17.03
N PHE A 455 11.73 -6.60 -16.58
CA PHE A 455 11.19 -6.64 -15.23
C PHE A 455 9.68 -6.42 -15.21
N ILE A 456 9.05 -6.93 -14.16
CA ILE A 456 7.68 -6.57 -13.78
C ILE A 456 7.76 -5.81 -12.47
N GLY A 457 7.33 -4.55 -12.50
CA GLY A 457 7.31 -3.66 -11.34
C GLY A 457 5.99 -3.74 -10.60
N VAL A 458 6.00 -4.00 -9.29
CA VAL A 458 4.80 -3.96 -8.45
C VAL A 458 4.85 -2.69 -7.61
N LEU A 459 3.93 -1.76 -7.87
CA LEU A 459 3.80 -0.51 -7.11
C LEU A 459 2.75 -0.68 -6.01
N ASP A 460 3.19 -0.56 -4.76
CA ASP A 460 2.36 -0.52 -3.55
C ASP A 460 2.51 0.87 -2.92
N ILE A 461 1.46 1.68 -3.03
CA ILE A 461 1.44 3.05 -2.52
C ILE A 461 0.10 3.35 -1.85
N ALA A 462 0.11 4.26 -0.88
CA ALA A 462 -1.13 4.75 -0.28
C ALA A 462 -2.00 5.46 -1.34
N GLY A 463 -3.31 5.22 -1.27
CA GLY A 463 -4.29 5.90 -2.12
C GLY A 463 -4.47 7.38 -1.74
N PHE A 464 -5.40 8.04 -2.41
CA PHE A 464 -5.82 9.40 -2.10
C PHE A 464 -6.45 9.46 -0.69
N GLU A 465 -6.02 10.41 0.14
CA GLU A 465 -6.44 10.55 1.54
C GLU A 465 -7.20 11.88 1.73
N ILE A 466 -8.42 11.81 2.29
CA ILE A 466 -9.24 12.97 2.65
C ILE A 466 -9.64 12.84 4.11
N PHE A 467 -9.09 13.73 4.95
CA PHE A 467 -9.42 13.83 6.37
C PHE A 467 -9.99 15.20 6.72
N ASP A 468 -10.55 15.33 7.94
CA ASP A 468 -11.00 16.62 8.49
C ASP A 468 -9.83 17.63 8.60
N PHE A 469 -8.62 17.12 8.83
CA PHE A 469 -7.40 17.91 8.88
C PHE A 469 -6.31 17.24 8.03
N ASN A 470 -5.92 17.89 6.93
CA ASN A 470 -4.91 17.40 5.99
C ASN A 470 -3.62 18.21 6.17
N THR A 471 -2.49 17.54 6.36
CA THR A 471 -1.18 18.18 6.50
C THR A 471 -0.40 18.13 5.17
N PHE A 472 0.86 18.56 5.20
CA PHE A 472 1.74 18.53 4.02
C PHE A 472 1.90 17.11 3.46
N GLU A 473 1.84 16.10 4.31
CA GLU A 473 1.88 14.69 3.96
C GLU A 473 0.71 14.29 3.06
N GLN A 474 -0.52 14.71 3.39
CA GLN A 474 -1.69 14.48 2.54
C GLN A 474 -1.55 15.20 1.19
N LEU A 475 -0.98 16.41 1.16
CA LEU A 475 -0.71 17.09 -0.12
C LEU A 475 0.26 16.26 -0.99
N CYS A 476 1.34 15.73 -0.42
CA CYS A 476 2.32 14.94 -1.16
C CYS A 476 1.73 13.64 -1.72
N ILE A 477 0.95 12.90 -0.92
CA ILE A 477 0.35 11.64 -1.37
C ILE A 477 -0.80 11.87 -2.35
N ASN A 478 -1.61 12.90 -2.15
CA ASN A 478 -2.71 13.25 -3.07
C ASN A 478 -2.16 13.75 -4.40
N PHE A 479 -1.11 14.58 -4.39
CA PHE A 479 -0.42 14.98 -5.61
C PHE A 479 0.15 13.79 -6.38
N THR A 480 0.72 12.81 -5.66
CA THR A 480 1.21 11.57 -6.28
C THR A 480 0.06 10.78 -6.91
N ASN A 481 -1.08 10.64 -6.21
CA ASN A 481 -2.26 9.96 -6.73
C ASN A 481 -2.89 10.69 -7.92
N GLU A 482 -2.88 12.02 -7.94
CA GLU A 482 -3.33 12.82 -9.09
C GLU A 482 -2.53 12.50 -10.35
N LYS A 483 -1.20 12.40 -10.22
CA LYS A 483 -0.31 11.99 -11.32
C LYS A 483 -0.52 10.53 -11.73
N LEU A 484 -0.72 9.62 -10.76
CA LEU A 484 -1.01 8.22 -11.07
C LEU A 484 -2.36 8.07 -11.80
N GLN A 485 -3.36 8.85 -11.42
CA GLN A 485 -4.64 8.88 -12.11
C GLN A 485 -4.50 9.44 -13.53
N GLN A 486 -3.71 10.49 -13.72
CA GLN A 486 -3.40 11.02 -15.06
C GLN A 486 -2.70 9.98 -15.93
N PHE A 487 -1.70 9.29 -15.38
CA PHE A 487 -1.01 8.19 -16.05
C PHE A 487 -1.99 7.09 -16.47
N PHE A 488 -2.91 6.70 -15.58
CA PHE A 488 -3.96 5.74 -15.90
C PHE A 488 -4.88 6.22 -17.03
N ASN A 489 -5.40 7.45 -16.93
CA ASN A 489 -6.30 8.01 -17.94
C ASN A 489 -5.63 8.02 -19.32
N HIS A 490 -4.36 8.42 -19.37
CA HIS A 490 -3.58 8.42 -20.61
C HIS A 490 -3.42 7.00 -21.17
N HIS A 491 -3.04 6.02 -20.34
CA HIS A 491 -2.83 4.65 -20.79
C HIS A 491 -4.13 3.97 -21.26
N MET A 492 -5.22 4.13 -20.49
CA MET A 492 -6.54 3.63 -20.89
C MET A 492 -6.94 4.19 -22.26
N PHE A 493 -6.71 5.48 -22.47
CA PHE A 493 -7.06 6.15 -23.71
C PHE A 493 -6.23 5.67 -24.91
N VAL A 494 -4.92 5.47 -24.73
CA VAL A 494 -4.07 4.90 -25.78
C VAL A 494 -4.58 3.53 -26.21
N LEU A 495 -4.92 2.66 -25.26
CA LEU A 495 -5.46 1.33 -25.56
C LEU A 495 -6.81 1.37 -26.28
N GLU A 496 -7.72 2.24 -25.83
CA GLU A 496 -9.02 2.44 -26.49
C GLU A 496 -8.85 2.93 -27.95
N GLN A 497 -7.92 3.85 -28.19
CA GLN A 497 -7.63 4.32 -29.54
C GLN A 497 -7.10 3.22 -30.46
N GLU A 498 -6.20 2.38 -29.95
CA GLU A 498 -5.66 1.26 -30.71
C GLU A 498 -6.77 0.28 -31.11
N GLU A 499 -7.73 0.02 -30.21
CA GLU A 499 -8.87 -0.84 -30.50
C GLU A 499 -9.83 -0.20 -31.52
N TYR A 500 -10.20 1.08 -31.38
CA TYR A 500 -11.02 1.77 -32.39
C TYR A 500 -10.37 1.75 -33.77
N LYS A 501 -9.06 1.98 -33.84
CA LYS A 501 -8.31 1.95 -35.10
C LYS A 501 -8.28 0.55 -35.70
N LYS A 502 -8.13 -0.49 -34.88
CA LYS A 502 -8.13 -1.89 -35.30
C LYS A 502 -9.49 -2.34 -35.82
N GLU A 503 -10.57 -1.87 -35.21
CA GLU A 503 -11.96 -2.14 -35.62
C GLU A 503 -12.42 -1.22 -36.78
N GLY A 504 -11.60 -0.24 -37.18
CA GLY A 504 -11.92 0.68 -38.28
C GLY A 504 -13.02 1.69 -37.95
N ILE A 505 -13.19 2.04 -36.67
CA ILE A 505 -14.20 2.97 -36.18
C ILE A 505 -13.65 4.40 -36.23
N GLU A 506 -14.38 5.32 -36.86
CA GLU A 506 -14.04 6.74 -36.87
C GLU A 506 -14.38 7.37 -35.50
N TRP A 507 -13.36 7.84 -34.78
CA TRP A 507 -13.49 8.39 -33.43
C TRP A 507 -12.93 9.81 -33.34
N VAL A 508 -13.67 10.72 -32.70
CA VAL A 508 -13.25 12.10 -32.46
C VAL A 508 -12.43 12.18 -31.18
N PHE A 509 -11.23 12.75 -31.27
CA PHE A 509 -10.26 12.82 -30.19
C PHE A 509 -10.75 13.66 -28.99
N ILE A 510 -10.69 13.09 -27.79
CA ILE A 510 -10.89 13.76 -26.50
C ILE A 510 -9.74 13.33 -25.58
N ASP A 511 -8.87 14.25 -25.18
CA ASP A 511 -7.73 13.95 -24.30
C ASP A 511 -8.10 14.07 -22.82
N PHE A 512 -8.55 12.97 -22.21
CA PHE A 512 -8.83 12.89 -20.77
C PHE A 512 -7.56 12.95 -19.90
N GLY A 513 -6.35 12.90 -20.49
CA GLY A 513 -5.10 13.12 -19.77
C GLY A 513 -4.88 14.59 -19.40
N MET A 514 -5.52 15.53 -20.11
CA MET A 514 -5.45 16.96 -19.80
C MET A 514 -6.37 17.40 -18.66
N ASP A 515 -7.39 16.61 -18.31
CA ASP A 515 -8.38 16.99 -17.29
C ASP A 515 -7.73 17.23 -15.92
N LEU A 516 -6.71 16.43 -15.58
CA LEU A 516 -5.98 16.53 -14.31
C LEU A 516 -4.76 17.47 -14.39
N GLN A 517 -4.37 17.90 -15.60
CA GLN A 517 -3.14 18.68 -15.80
C GLN A 517 -3.18 20.03 -15.07
N ALA A 518 -4.36 20.66 -14.98
CA ALA A 518 -4.51 21.93 -14.28
C ALA A 518 -4.25 21.80 -12.77
N CYS A 519 -4.70 20.70 -12.15
CA CYS A 519 -4.44 20.41 -10.73
C CYS A 519 -2.96 20.13 -10.48
N ILE A 520 -2.34 19.34 -11.37
CA ILE A 520 -0.92 19.00 -11.31
C ILE A 520 -0.05 20.27 -11.45
N ASP A 521 -0.33 21.09 -12.46
CA ASP A 521 0.41 22.33 -12.74
C ASP A 521 0.31 23.32 -11.57
N LEU A 522 -0.83 23.41 -10.90
CA LEU A 522 -0.99 24.27 -9.73
C LEU A 522 -0.04 23.91 -8.58
N ILE A 523 0.35 22.64 -8.47
CA ILE A 523 1.19 22.15 -7.37
C ILE A 523 2.68 22.21 -7.72
N GLU A 524 3.06 21.90 -8.97
CA GLU A 524 4.48 21.74 -9.34
C GLU A 524 5.08 22.82 -10.25
N LYS A 525 4.28 23.75 -10.76
CA LYS A 525 4.76 24.91 -11.53
C LYS A 525 4.57 26.20 -10.74
#